data_AF-A0A938MA51-F1
#
_entry.id   AF-A0A938MA51-F1
#
_cell.length_a   1.000
_cell.length_b   1.000
_cell.length_c   1.000
_cell.angle_alpha   90.00
_cell.angle_beta   90.00
_cell.angle_gamma   90.00
#
_symmetry.space_group_name_H-M   'P 1'
#
loop_
_entity.id
_entity.type
_entity.pdbx_description
1 polymer ?
#
loop_
_entity_poly.entity_id
_entity_poly.type
_entity_poly.pdbx_seq_one_letter_code
_entity_poly.pdbx_strand_id
1 'polypeptide(L)'
;MRLCIFEDDTFDNLYPLTYLRPMFELKCGHTSLGEKLVRAFPGLPTAYFVRKSIAPTFAQRAGGPVNDSAMLTADSVLLVNGRWLCLGTDVKAVGTDEVGMCGSDVVYVRASRQAAAQCDGSNVFQFIETAKSKLPKKEVKATLIGYPWHLVNHN
;
A
#
# COMPACT_ATOMS: atom_id res chain seq x y z
N MET A 1 11.77 -7.75 7.61
CA MET A 1 11.09 -6.64 6.90
C MET A 1 10.05 -7.20 5.96
N ARG A 2 8.89 -6.55 5.81
CA ARG A 2 7.80 -7.01 4.95
C ARG A 2 7.19 -5.88 4.13
N LEU A 3 6.55 -6.25 3.02
CA LEU A 3 5.74 -5.36 2.20
C LEU A 3 4.28 -5.46 2.68
N CYS A 4 3.65 -4.34 2.98
CA CYS A 4 2.22 -4.28 3.26
C CYS A 4 1.57 -3.43 2.18
N ILE A 5 0.65 -3.99 1.40
CA ILE A 5 -0.09 -3.24 0.38
C ILE A 5 -1.46 -2.90 0.96
N PHE A 6 -1.83 -1.62 0.97
CA PHE A 6 -3.13 -1.20 1.50
C PHE A 6 -4.03 -0.58 0.44
N GLU A 7 -5.32 -0.85 0.57
CA GLU A 7 -6.39 -0.12 -0.11
C GLU A 7 -6.77 1.08 0.73
N ASP A 8 -6.74 2.28 0.13
CA ASP A 8 -7.19 3.50 0.79
C ASP A 8 -8.69 3.73 0.59
N ASP A 9 -9.21 4.82 1.15
CA ASP A 9 -10.62 5.19 1.13
C ASP A 9 -11.12 5.66 -0.24
N THR A 10 -10.24 5.85 -1.23
CA THR A 10 -10.60 6.32 -2.57
C THR A 10 -10.96 5.20 -3.55
N PHE A 11 -11.13 3.97 -3.05
CA PHE A 11 -11.46 2.80 -3.87
C PHE A 11 -12.79 2.92 -4.63
N ASP A 12 -13.73 3.72 -4.14
CA ASP A 12 -15.05 3.96 -4.73
C ASP A 12 -14.99 4.83 -6.00
N ASN A 13 -14.00 5.73 -6.10
CA ASN A 13 -13.70 6.47 -7.34
C ASN A 13 -13.36 5.54 -8.51
N LEU A 14 -12.95 4.30 -8.22
CA LEU A 14 -12.60 3.27 -9.21
C LEU A 14 -13.76 2.32 -9.53
N TYR A 15 -14.98 2.60 -9.04
CA TYR A 15 -16.15 1.85 -9.46
C TYR A 15 -16.39 1.99 -10.98
N PRO A 16 -16.90 0.92 -11.63
CA PRO A 16 -17.33 -0.36 -11.05
C PRO A 16 -16.19 -1.39 -10.86
N LEU A 17 -14.95 -1.05 -11.22
CA LEU A 17 -13.83 -1.99 -11.33
C LEU A 17 -13.43 -2.60 -9.97
N THR A 18 -13.65 -1.87 -8.89
CA THR A 18 -13.30 -2.26 -7.53
C THR A 18 -14.45 -2.89 -6.74
N TYR A 19 -15.63 -3.17 -7.29
CA TYR A 19 -16.73 -3.74 -6.47
C TYR A 19 -16.37 -5.05 -5.77
N LEU A 20 -15.75 -5.98 -6.50
CA LEU A 20 -15.48 -7.36 -6.04
C LEU A 20 -13.99 -7.67 -5.88
N ARG A 21 -13.14 -6.64 -5.91
CA ARG A 21 -11.68 -6.77 -5.81
C ARG A 21 -11.06 -5.55 -5.18
N PRO A 22 -9.88 -5.69 -4.55
CA PRO A 22 -9.13 -4.54 -4.11
C PRO A 22 -8.57 -3.74 -5.30
N MET A 23 -8.35 -2.44 -5.10
CA MET A 23 -7.84 -1.53 -6.14
C MET A 23 -6.50 -1.97 -6.73
N PHE A 24 -5.64 -2.62 -5.94
CA PHE A 24 -4.33 -3.08 -6.42
C PHE A 24 -4.41 -4.31 -7.35
N GLU A 25 -5.56 -4.98 -7.46
CA GLU A 25 -5.79 -6.02 -8.47
C GLU A 25 -6.16 -5.44 -9.86
N LEU A 26 -6.33 -4.12 -9.98
CA LEU A 26 -6.58 -3.48 -11.27
C LEU A 26 -5.33 -3.54 -12.17
N LYS A 27 -5.54 -3.77 -13.46
CA LYS A 27 -4.48 -3.86 -14.46
C LYS A 27 -4.21 -2.52 -15.13
N CYS A 28 -2.93 -2.24 -15.34
CA CYS A 28 -2.45 -1.14 -16.18
C CYS A 28 -1.26 -1.68 -16.98
N GLY A 29 -1.43 -1.84 -18.29
CA GLY A 29 -0.61 -2.72 -19.11
C GLY A 29 -0.94 -4.19 -18.91
N HIS A 30 0.06 -5.04 -19.07
CA HIS A 30 -0.07 -6.49 -18.91
C HIS A 30 -0.24 -6.95 -17.45
N THR A 31 0.23 -6.15 -16.49
CA THR A 31 0.27 -6.50 -15.06
C THR A 31 -0.67 -5.63 -14.21
N SER A 32 -1.07 -6.16 -13.06
CA SER A 32 -1.77 -5.44 -11.99
C SER A 32 -0.87 -4.43 -11.28
N LEU A 33 -1.48 -3.48 -10.57
CA LEU A 33 -0.76 -2.54 -9.70
C LEU A 33 -0.01 -3.30 -8.59
N GLY A 34 -0.64 -4.28 -7.95
CA GLY A 34 -0.03 -5.13 -6.92
C GLY A 34 1.19 -5.90 -7.44
N GLU A 35 1.13 -6.48 -8.64
CA GLU A 35 2.29 -7.13 -9.26
C GLU A 35 3.44 -6.15 -9.52
N LYS A 36 3.14 -4.90 -9.91
CA LYS A 36 4.18 -3.86 -10.06
C LYS A 36 4.85 -3.54 -8.72
N LEU A 37 4.07 -3.45 -7.64
CA LEU A 37 4.59 -3.22 -6.29
C LEU A 37 5.50 -4.37 -5.81
N VAL A 38 5.05 -5.62 -5.95
CA VAL A 38 5.85 -6.80 -5.57
C VAL A 38 7.14 -6.86 -6.40
N ARG A 39 7.08 -6.54 -7.69
CA ARG A 39 8.26 -6.47 -8.55
C ARG A 39 9.23 -5.35 -8.16
N ALA A 40 8.71 -4.20 -7.71
CA ALA A 40 9.53 -3.08 -7.26
C ALA A 40 10.24 -3.37 -5.92
N PHE A 41 9.66 -4.24 -5.08
CA PHE A 41 10.20 -4.62 -3.77
C PHE A 41 10.38 -6.14 -3.64
N PRO A 42 11.30 -6.74 -4.42
CA PRO A 42 11.41 -8.20 -4.52
C PRO A 42 11.92 -8.83 -3.21
N GLY A 43 11.51 -10.08 -2.97
CA GLY A 43 12.00 -10.89 -1.85
C GLY A 43 11.36 -10.58 -0.49
N LEU A 44 10.43 -9.64 -0.41
CA LEU A 44 9.70 -9.34 0.82
C LEU A 44 8.41 -10.16 0.92
N PRO A 45 8.14 -10.80 2.08
CA PRO A 45 6.82 -11.36 2.34
C PRO A 45 5.77 -10.24 2.28
N THR A 46 4.65 -10.50 1.64
CA THR A 46 3.61 -9.49 1.37
C THR A 46 2.36 -9.76 2.22
N ALA A 47 1.87 -8.73 2.90
CA ALA A 47 0.57 -8.72 3.55
C ALA A 47 -0.33 -7.65 2.92
N TYR A 48 -1.64 -7.83 3.06
CA TYR A 48 -2.63 -7.01 2.37
C TYR A 48 -3.63 -6.41 3.36
N PHE A 49 -3.95 -5.13 3.17
CA PHE A 49 -4.97 -4.43 3.92
C PHE A 49 -6.05 -3.96 2.95
N VAL A 50 -7.26 -4.48 3.11
CA VAL A 50 -8.40 -4.23 2.22
C VAL A 50 -9.64 -3.89 3.03
N ARG A 51 -10.61 -3.24 2.40
CA ARG A 51 -11.90 -2.98 3.06
C ARG A 51 -12.58 -4.26 3.55
N LYS A 52 -13.28 -4.16 4.68
CA LYS A 52 -13.87 -5.30 5.41
C LYS A 52 -14.80 -6.16 4.55
N SER A 53 -15.55 -5.56 3.62
CA SER A 53 -16.56 -6.24 2.81
C SER A 53 -16.00 -7.30 1.86
N ILE A 54 -14.77 -7.12 1.35
CA ILE A 54 -14.13 -8.10 0.45
C ILE A 54 -13.04 -8.94 1.12
N ALA A 55 -12.65 -8.61 2.35
CA ALA A 55 -11.56 -9.28 3.05
C ALA A 55 -11.72 -10.81 3.11
N PRO A 56 -12.90 -11.38 3.46
CA PRO A 56 -13.06 -12.84 3.50
C PRO A 56 -12.88 -13.51 2.14
N THR A 57 -13.43 -12.91 1.08
CA THR A 57 -13.33 -13.47 -0.28
C THR A 57 -11.92 -13.31 -0.85
N PHE A 58 -11.28 -12.16 -0.63
CA PHE A 58 -9.91 -11.92 -1.08
C PHE A 58 -8.91 -12.84 -0.37
N ALA A 59 -9.08 -13.08 0.93
CA ALA A 59 -8.22 -13.98 1.71
C ALA A 59 -8.16 -15.41 1.17
N GLN A 60 -9.22 -15.90 0.50
CA GLN A 60 -9.22 -17.23 -0.12
C GLN A 60 -8.21 -17.39 -1.26
N ARG A 61 -7.82 -16.28 -1.90
CA ARG A 61 -6.86 -16.27 -3.03
C ARG A 61 -5.61 -15.43 -2.77
N ALA A 62 -5.51 -14.78 -1.63
CA ALA A 62 -4.37 -13.95 -1.29
C ALA A 62 -3.14 -14.82 -1.03
N GLY A 63 -1.99 -14.43 -1.58
CA GLY A 63 -0.71 -15.10 -1.33
C GLY A 63 -0.06 -14.75 0.02
N GLY A 64 -0.82 -14.17 0.96
CA GLY A 64 -0.31 -13.69 2.24
C GLY A 64 -1.41 -13.21 3.19
N PRO A 65 -1.07 -12.78 4.41
CA PRO A 65 -2.04 -12.37 5.42
C PRO A 65 -2.91 -11.20 4.93
N VAL A 66 -4.21 -11.24 5.24
CA VAL A 66 -5.17 -10.19 4.89
C VAL A 66 -5.75 -9.59 6.15
N ASN A 67 -5.67 -8.27 6.31
CA ASN A 67 -6.16 -7.51 7.46
C ASN A 67 -5.64 -8.01 8.82
N ASP A 68 -4.45 -8.61 8.85
CA ASP A 68 -3.76 -8.98 10.08
C ASP A 68 -2.97 -7.79 10.61
N SER A 69 -3.47 -7.16 11.68
CA SER A 69 -2.85 -6.01 12.32
C SER A 69 -1.45 -6.29 12.88
N ALA A 70 -1.14 -7.54 13.25
CA ALA A 70 0.19 -7.91 13.69
C ALA A 70 1.23 -7.71 12.56
N MET A 71 0.79 -7.68 11.31
CA MET A 71 1.67 -7.39 10.18
C MET A 71 2.22 -5.96 10.22
N LEU A 72 1.53 -5.00 10.84
CA LEU A 72 1.96 -3.60 10.89
C LEU A 72 3.04 -3.33 11.94
N THR A 73 3.06 -4.07 13.04
CA THR A 73 3.85 -3.71 14.23
C THR A 73 4.88 -4.75 14.68
N ALA A 74 4.75 -6.02 14.25
CA ALA A 74 5.61 -7.10 14.74
C ALA A 74 7.06 -7.06 14.21
N ASP A 75 7.28 -6.43 13.05
CA ASP A 75 8.60 -6.30 12.40
C ASP A 75 8.65 -4.98 11.60
N SER A 76 9.80 -4.70 11.00
CA SER A 76 9.97 -3.57 10.08
C SER A 76 9.05 -3.71 8.86
N VAL A 77 8.40 -2.62 8.48
CA VAL A 77 7.35 -2.60 7.47
C VAL A 77 7.62 -1.54 6.41
N LEU A 78 7.39 -1.91 5.15
CA LEU A 78 7.14 -0.98 4.06
C LEU A 78 5.66 -1.07 3.71
N LEU A 79 4.86 -0.15 4.22
CA LEU A 79 3.44 -0.03 3.91
C LEU A 79 3.30 0.83 2.66
N VAL A 80 2.58 0.36 1.65
CA VAL A 80 2.52 0.98 0.31
C VAL A 80 1.09 1.09 -0.18
N ASN A 81 0.75 2.24 -0.74
CA ASN A 81 -0.57 2.51 -1.27
C ASN A 81 -0.82 1.68 -2.54
N GLY A 82 -1.91 0.91 -2.54
CA GLY A 82 -2.29 0.00 -3.60
C GLY A 82 -2.60 0.66 -4.94
N ARG A 83 -2.89 1.96 -4.99
CA ARG A 83 -3.03 2.69 -6.26
C ARG A 83 -1.73 3.25 -6.83
N TRP A 84 -0.59 3.02 -6.19
CA TRP A 84 0.69 3.44 -6.76
C TRP A 84 1.06 2.60 -7.98
N LEU A 85 1.14 3.28 -9.13
CA LEU A 85 1.50 2.66 -10.40
C LEU A 85 2.96 2.16 -10.42
N CYS A 86 3.84 2.77 -9.61
CA CYS A 86 5.19 2.31 -9.34
C CYS A 86 6.03 2.01 -10.60
N LEU A 87 6.06 2.96 -11.54
CA LEU A 87 6.93 2.90 -12.73
C LEU A 87 8.26 3.57 -12.41
N GLY A 88 9.33 2.78 -12.26
CA GLY A 88 10.70 3.31 -12.11
C GLY A 88 10.91 4.11 -10.81
N THR A 89 10.41 3.60 -9.67
CA THR A 89 10.60 4.26 -8.39
C THR A 89 12.05 4.15 -7.89
N ASP A 90 12.58 5.24 -7.34
CA ASP A 90 13.86 5.26 -6.60
C ASP A 90 13.69 4.89 -5.12
N VAL A 91 12.46 4.66 -4.67
CA VAL A 91 12.18 4.28 -3.28
C VAL A 91 12.73 2.88 -3.04
N LYS A 92 13.61 2.77 -2.05
CA LYS A 92 14.17 1.48 -1.61
C LYS A 92 13.37 0.94 -0.44
N ALA A 93 13.23 -0.39 -0.39
CA ALA A 93 12.61 -1.06 0.74
C ALA A 93 13.33 -0.77 2.06
N VAL A 94 14.66 -0.81 2.06
CA VAL A 94 15.49 -0.53 3.24
C VAL A 94 15.98 0.91 3.21
N GLY A 95 15.90 1.59 4.34
CA GLY A 95 16.36 2.97 4.53
C GLY A 95 15.90 3.52 5.87
N THR A 96 16.03 4.83 6.05
CA THR A 96 15.56 5.54 7.25
C THR A 96 14.04 5.54 7.35
N ASP A 97 13.54 5.64 8.58
CA ASP A 97 12.11 5.73 8.86
C ASP A 97 11.55 7.03 8.26
N GLU A 98 10.54 6.92 7.40
CA GLU A 98 9.96 8.07 6.71
C GLU A 98 8.56 7.77 6.16
N VAL A 99 7.78 8.83 5.91
CA VAL A 99 6.51 8.78 5.19
C VAL A 99 6.68 9.46 3.83
N GLY A 100 6.49 8.70 2.75
CA GLY A 100 6.46 9.21 1.39
C GLY A 100 5.11 9.84 1.07
N MET A 101 5.11 11.14 0.79
CA MET A 101 3.93 11.93 0.44
C MET A 101 3.95 12.31 -1.04
N CYS A 102 2.78 12.32 -1.68
CA CYS A 102 2.58 12.93 -3.00
C CYS A 102 1.38 13.88 -2.88
N GLY A 103 1.65 15.17 -2.67
CA GLY A 103 0.63 16.13 -2.25
C GLY A 103 0.05 15.74 -0.89
N SER A 104 -1.26 15.53 -0.82
CA SER A 104 -1.95 15.10 0.41
C SER A 104 -1.93 13.59 0.63
N ASP A 105 -1.61 12.81 -0.40
CA ASP A 105 -1.70 11.35 -0.37
C ASP A 105 -0.43 10.71 0.22
N VAL A 106 -0.62 9.68 1.04
CA VAL A 106 0.48 8.80 1.47
C VAL A 106 0.73 7.76 0.39
N VAL A 107 1.95 7.74 -0.14
CA VAL A 107 2.41 6.76 -1.13
C VAL A 107 2.99 5.54 -0.42
N TYR A 108 3.82 5.76 0.59
CA TYR A 108 4.36 4.70 1.43
C TYR A 108 4.70 5.18 2.85
N VAL A 109 4.80 4.24 3.77
CA VAL A 109 5.43 4.40 5.09
C VAL A 109 6.54 3.37 5.19
N ARG A 110 7.77 3.82 5.42
CA ARG A 110 8.88 2.95 5.77
C ARG A 110 9.14 3.11 7.26
N ALA A 111 8.96 2.04 8.02
CA ALA A 111 9.15 2.04 9.46
C ALA A 111 9.97 0.82 9.89
N SER A 112 11.07 1.06 10.58
CA SER A 112 11.83 0.08 11.34
C SER A 112 10.93 -0.58 12.37
N ARG A 113 11.32 -1.75 12.86
CA ARG A 113 10.57 -2.45 13.92
C ARG A 113 10.29 -1.56 15.14
N GLN A 114 11.25 -0.71 15.51
CA GLN A 114 11.10 0.20 16.64
C GLN A 114 10.05 1.29 16.36
N ALA A 115 10.13 1.94 15.20
CA ALA A 115 9.14 2.95 14.78
C ALA A 115 7.74 2.35 14.58
N ALA A 116 7.66 1.17 13.95
CA ALA A 116 6.42 0.45 13.71
C ALA A 116 5.71 0.08 15.02
N ALA A 117 6.45 -0.40 16.03
CA ALA A 117 5.90 -0.72 17.35
C ALA A 117 5.37 0.51 18.12
N GLN A 118 5.80 1.72 17.76
CA GLN A 118 5.30 2.97 18.34
C GLN A 118 4.07 3.52 17.59
N CYS A 119 3.68 2.93 16.46
CA CYS A 119 2.49 3.34 15.73
C CYS A 119 1.24 2.59 16.23
N ASP A 120 0.06 3.19 16.11
CA ASP A 120 -1.19 2.50 16.41
C ASP A 120 -1.49 1.45 15.33
N GLY A 121 -1.24 0.19 15.64
CA GLY A 121 -1.50 -0.94 14.75
C GLY A 121 -2.95 -1.44 14.74
N SER A 122 -3.91 -0.77 15.41
CA SER A 122 -5.30 -1.24 15.51
C SER A 122 -5.95 -1.45 14.14
N ASN A 123 -5.61 -0.60 13.16
CA ASN A 123 -5.90 -0.78 11.76
C ASN A 123 -4.90 0.05 10.91
N VAL A 124 -4.93 -0.18 9.60
CA VAL A 124 -3.99 0.45 8.67
C VAL A 124 -4.10 1.99 8.64
N PHE A 125 -5.30 2.55 8.80
CA PHE A 125 -5.49 4.00 8.78
C PHE A 125 -4.92 4.68 10.03
N GLN A 126 -5.16 4.09 11.22
CA GLN A 126 -4.57 4.60 12.46
C GLN A 126 -3.05 4.49 12.47
N PHE A 127 -2.51 3.42 11.86
CA PHE A 127 -1.08 3.26 11.68
C PHE A 127 -0.51 4.37 10.81
N ILE A 128 -1.13 4.65 9.66
CA ILE A 128 -0.72 5.73 8.75
C ILE A 128 -0.79 7.10 9.43
N GLU A 129 -1.88 7.41 10.13
CA GLU A 129 -2.02 8.70 10.83
C GLU A 129 -0.99 8.87 11.94
N THR A 130 -0.75 7.82 12.73
CA THR A 130 0.31 7.85 13.75
C THR A 130 1.69 8.02 13.12
N ALA A 131 1.99 7.29 12.03
CA ALA A 131 3.25 7.41 11.32
C ALA A 131 3.46 8.82 10.74
N LYS A 132 2.42 9.43 10.13
CA LYS A 132 2.45 10.83 9.65
C LYS A 132 2.75 11.84 10.75
N SER A 133 2.35 11.55 11.99
CA SER A 133 2.60 12.43 13.14
C SER A 133 4.00 12.29 13.72
N LYS A 134 4.61 11.09 13.64
CA LYS A 134 5.87 10.75 14.34
C LYS A 134 7.10 10.73 13.43
N LEU A 135 6.92 10.36 12.16
CA LEU A 135 8.03 10.11 11.25
C LEU A 135 8.25 11.31 10.31
N PRO A 136 9.49 11.53 9.84
CA PRO A 136 9.78 12.58 8.89
C PRO A 136 9.03 12.31 7.57
N LYS A 137 8.48 13.39 6.99
CA LYS A 137 7.78 13.34 5.71
C LYS A 137 8.75 13.65 4.58
N LYS A 138 8.60 12.96 3.47
CA LYS A 138 9.38 13.15 2.26
C LYS A 138 8.45 13.25 1.06
N GLU A 139 8.55 14.34 0.32
CA GLU A 139 7.82 14.47 -0.94
C GLU A 139 8.43 13.51 -1.97
N VAL A 140 7.57 12.76 -2.66
CA VAL A 140 7.98 11.81 -3.69
C VAL A 140 7.16 12.01 -4.95
N LYS A 141 7.83 11.89 -6.10
CA LYS A 141 7.16 11.86 -7.39
C LYS A 141 6.53 10.47 -7.56
N ALA A 142 5.21 10.41 -7.47
CA ALA A 142 4.47 9.17 -7.62
C ALA A 142 3.22 9.39 -8.50
N THR A 143 2.82 8.35 -9.21
CA THR A 143 1.55 8.32 -9.93
C THR A 143 0.60 7.41 -9.17
N LEU A 144 -0.46 8.01 -8.60
CA LEU A 144 -1.54 7.29 -7.93
C LEU A 144 -2.76 7.20 -8.86
N ILE A 145 -3.24 5.99 -9.11
CA ILE A 145 -4.45 5.73 -9.88
C ILE A 145 -5.68 6.08 -9.05
N GLY A 146 -6.23 7.28 -9.25
CA GLY A 146 -7.45 7.74 -8.56
C GLY A 146 -8.75 7.40 -9.29
N TYR A 147 -8.71 7.23 -10.62
CA TYR A 147 -9.91 7.06 -11.43
C TYR A 147 -9.70 6.05 -12.59
N PRO A 148 -10.77 5.44 -13.12
CA PRO A 148 -10.68 4.45 -14.20
C PRO A 148 -9.93 4.97 -15.44
N TRP A 149 -10.11 6.25 -15.81
CA TRP A 149 -9.40 6.84 -16.94
C TRP A 149 -7.89 7.02 -16.70
N HIS A 150 -7.41 7.04 -15.46
CA HIS A 150 -5.96 7.01 -15.20
C HIS A 150 -5.34 5.70 -15.68
N LEU A 151 -6.07 4.58 -15.57
CA LEU A 151 -5.59 3.29 -16.09
C LEU A 151 -5.43 3.34 -17.61
N VAL A 152 -6.35 4.01 -18.31
CA VAL A 152 -6.29 4.19 -19.77
C VAL A 152 -5.14 5.11 -20.17
N ASN A 153 -4.96 6.23 -19.47
CA ASN A 153 -3.92 7.21 -19.76
C ASN A 153 -2.50 6.69 -19.55
N HIS A 154 -2.33 5.68 -18.70
CA HIS A 154 -1.02 5.10 -18.35
C HIS A 154 -0.80 3.70 -18.92
N ASN A 155 -1.72 3.18 -19.74
CA ASN A 155 -1.63 1.87 -20.39
C ASN A 155 -0.71 1.88 -21.61
#